data_AF-A0A524QJS9-F1
#
_entry.id   AF-A0A524QJS9-F1
#
_cell.length_a   1.000
_cell.length_b   1.000
_cell.length_c   1.000
_cell.angle_alpha   90.00
_cell.angle_beta   90.00
_cell.angle_gamma   90.00
#
_symmetry.space_group_name_H-M   'P 1'
#
loop_
_entity.id
_entity.type
_entity.pdbx_description
1 polymer ?
#
loop_
_entity_poly.entity_id
_entity_poly.type
_entity_poly.pdbx_seq_one_letter_code
_entity_poly.pdbx_strand_id
1 'polypeptide(L)'
;VNPPHVENSAYYSKYFENGKKPLTNWLTLEIFGVVAGGLISGAVSGRLKLKVEKSPKISVARRLVFAFLGGVLFVYGGQLARGCTSGAALSGMAVLSMAGFVTMIAIFGSAFAFAWFFRKNWI
;
A
#
# COMPACT_ATOMS: atom_id res chain seq x y z
N VAL A 1 -21.82 -5.35 13.37
CA VAL A 1 -20.95 -6.54 13.31
C VAL A 1 -21.49 -7.54 14.31
N ASN A 2 -21.84 -8.76 13.90
CA ASN A 2 -22.48 -9.74 14.78
C ASN A 2 -21.38 -10.44 15.62
N PRO A 3 -21.41 -10.37 16.97
CA PRO A 3 -20.35 -10.89 17.84
C PRO A 3 -19.89 -12.34 17.57
N PRO A 4 -20.77 -13.33 17.31
CA PRO A 4 -20.35 -14.74 17.22
C PRO A 4 -19.57 -15.09 15.94
N HIS A 5 -19.54 -14.20 14.93
CA HIS A 5 -18.77 -14.40 13.71
C HIS A 5 -17.30 -13.95 13.86
N VAL A 6 -17.02 -13.05 14.80
CA VAL A 6 -15.68 -12.52 15.05
C VAL A 6 -14.85 -13.52 15.87
N GLU A 7 -15.48 -14.28 16.76
CA GLU A 7 -14.81 -15.29 17.61
C GLU A 7 -14.40 -16.56 16.87
N ASN A 8 -15.13 -16.98 15.83
CA ASN A 8 -14.88 -18.23 15.09
C ASN A 8 -13.93 -18.08 13.89
N SER A 9 -13.37 -16.89 13.68
CA SER A 9 -12.47 -16.59 12.58
C SER A 9 -11.02 -16.63 13.03
N ALA A 10 -10.25 -17.59 12.53
CA ALA A 10 -8.81 -17.72 12.77
C ALA A 10 -7.99 -16.48 12.36
N TYR A 11 -8.59 -15.59 11.55
CA TYR A 11 -7.98 -14.33 11.12
C TYR A 11 -8.17 -13.21 12.15
N TYR A 12 -9.34 -13.15 12.79
CA TYR A 12 -9.67 -12.10 13.76
C TYR A 12 -9.17 -12.42 15.17
N SER A 13 -9.05 -13.70 15.55
CA SER A 13 -8.54 -14.10 16.87
C SER A 13 -7.18 -13.47 17.20
N LYS A 14 -6.25 -13.40 16.23
CA LYS A 14 -4.93 -12.74 16.40
C LYS A 14 -4.99 -11.23 16.69
N TYR A 15 -6.07 -10.55 16.30
CA TYR A 15 -6.25 -9.11 16.56
C TYR A 15 -6.98 -8.84 17.87
N PHE A 16 -7.65 -9.85 18.45
CA PHE A 16 -8.44 -9.73 19.69
C PHE A 16 -7.89 -10.56 20.87
N GLU A 17 -6.87 -11.41 20.67
CA GLU A 17 -6.15 -12.08 21.75
C GLU A 17 -5.63 -11.04 22.75
N ASN A 18 -6.16 -11.09 23.97
CA ASN A 18 -5.86 -10.25 25.15
C ASN A 18 -6.66 -8.96 25.35
N GLY A 19 -7.83 -8.76 24.73
CA GLY A 19 -8.69 -7.60 25.02
C GLY A 19 -8.03 -6.23 24.74
N LYS A 20 -6.92 -6.24 23.99
CA LYS A 20 -6.19 -5.03 23.59
C LYS A 20 -6.91 -4.43 22.40
N LYS A 21 -7.35 -3.18 22.56
CA LYS A 21 -8.01 -2.43 21.48
C LYS A 21 -7.09 -2.42 20.24
N PRO A 22 -7.58 -2.67 19.02
CA PRO A 22 -6.77 -2.62 17.80
C PRO A 22 -6.16 -1.24 17.52
N LEU A 23 -6.65 -0.20 18.20
CA LEU A 23 -6.11 1.16 18.21
C LEU A 23 -4.78 1.28 18.96
N THR A 24 -4.44 0.33 19.84
CA THR A 24 -3.16 0.33 20.58
C THR A 24 -2.06 -0.44 19.85
N ASN A 25 -2.34 -0.98 18.67
CA ASN A 25 -1.33 -1.62 17.84
C ASN A 25 -0.41 -0.55 17.24
N TRP A 26 0.90 -0.73 17.39
CA TRP A 26 1.92 0.17 16.86
C TRP A 26 1.70 0.50 15.38
N LEU A 27 1.30 -0.49 14.59
CA LEU A 27 1.03 -0.31 13.15
C LEU A 27 -0.12 0.67 12.89
N THR A 28 -1.15 0.67 13.74
CA THR A 28 -2.28 1.59 13.61
C THR A 28 -1.84 3.04 13.83
N LEU A 29 -0.96 3.26 14.82
CA LEU A 29 -0.38 4.58 15.10
C LEU A 29 0.55 5.03 13.96
N GLU A 30 1.37 4.12 13.42
CA GLU A 30 2.25 4.41 12.28
C GLU A 30 1.45 4.87 11.05
N ILE A 31 0.39 4.12 10.68
CA ILE A 31 -0.45 4.48 9.53
C ILE A 31 -1.10 5.86 9.74
N PHE A 32 -1.62 6.13 10.93
CA PHE A 32 -2.21 7.44 11.24
C PHE A 32 -1.16 8.56 11.19
N GLY A 33 0.05 8.29 11.70
CA GLY A 33 1.18 9.20 11.65
C GLY A 33 1.63 9.52 10.22
N VAL A 34 1.72 8.52 9.34
CA VAL A 34 2.08 8.72 7.93
C VAL A 34 1.02 9.54 7.19
N VAL A 35 -0.27 9.26 7.42
CA VAL A 35 -1.37 10.02 6.82
C VAL A 35 -1.36 11.48 7.30
N ALA A 36 -1.29 11.69 8.62
CA ALA A 36 -1.26 13.03 9.19
C ALA A 36 -0.01 13.80 8.74
N GLY A 37 1.17 13.17 8.78
CA GLY A 37 2.44 13.78 8.35
C GLY A 37 2.42 14.16 6.86
N GLY A 38 1.88 13.31 5.99
CA GLY A 38 1.72 13.61 4.57
C GLY A 38 0.78 14.80 4.32
N LEU A 39 -0.34 14.87 5.04
CA LEU A 39 -1.29 15.98 4.94
C LEU A 39 -0.69 17.30 5.43
N ILE A 40 -0.01 17.29 6.59
CA ILE A 40 0.64 18.49 7.14
C ILE A 40 1.75 18.97 6.19
N SER A 41 2.59 18.05 5.70
CA SER A 41 3.65 18.38 4.73
C SER A 41 3.08 18.98 3.44
N GLY A 42 1.97 18.42 2.93
CA GLY A 42 1.25 18.94 1.78
C GLY A 42 0.63 20.32 2.02
N ALA A 43 0.12 20.58 3.22
CA ALA A 43 -0.44 21.85 3.64
C ALA A 43 0.62 22.95 3.71
N VAL A 44 1.71 22.68 4.42
CA VAL A 44 2.85 23.62 4.56
C VAL A 44 3.45 23.95 3.20
N SER A 45 3.52 22.95 2.29
CA SER A 45 4.03 23.16 0.94
C SER A 45 3.06 23.86 -0.02
N GLY A 46 1.81 24.14 0.41
CA GLY A 46 0.77 24.71 -0.45
C GLY A 46 0.36 23.81 -1.62
N ARG A 47 0.61 22.49 -1.52
CA ARG A 47 0.38 21.49 -2.58
C ARG A 47 -0.88 20.65 -2.39
N LEU A 48 -1.69 20.94 -1.37
CA LEU A 48 -3.01 20.35 -1.18
C LEU A 48 -3.96 20.78 -2.30
N LYS A 49 -3.97 20.02 -3.40
CA LYS A 49 -4.90 20.19 -4.51
C LYS A 49 -5.56 18.85 -4.79
N LEU A 50 -6.90 18.82 -4.75
CA LEU A 50 -7.66 17.66 -5.21
C LEU A 50 -7.63 17.66 -6.74
N LYS A 51 -6.69 16.90 -7.30
CA LYS A 51 -6.52 16.75 -8.74
C LYS A 51 -6.36 15.28 -9.08
N VAL A 52 -7.03 14.87 -10.15
CA VAL A 52 -6.79 13.56 -10.76
C VAL A 52 -5.67 13.73 -11.78
N GLU A 53 -4.48 13.26 -11.44
CA GLU A 53 -3.34 13.23 -12.37
C GLU A 53 -3.62 12.22 -13.49
N LYS A 54 -3.95 12.75 -14.67
CA LYS A 54 -4.27 12.00 -15.89
C LYS A 54 -3.71 12.70 -17.14
N SER A 55 -3.46 11.91 -18.19
CA SER A 55 -3.22 12.48 -19.53
C SER A 55 -4.47 13.21 -20.05
N PRO A 56 -4.30 14.29 -20.84
CA PRO A 56 -5.40 14.93 -21.56
C PRO A 56 -6.22 13.95 -22.40
N LYS A 57 -5.58 12.88 -22.90
CA LYS A 57 -6.15 11.91 -23.85
C LYS A 57 -7.09 10.86 -23.21
N ILE A 58 -7.23 10.85 -21.89
CA ILE A 58 -7.89 9.75 -21.15
C ILE A 58 -9.00 10.30 -20.26
N SER A 59 -10.10 9.56 -20.14
CA SER A 59 -11.18 9.92 -19.23
C SER A 59 -10.78 9.72 -17.76
N VAL A 60 -11.37 10.54 -16.88
CA VAL A 60 -11.19 10.44 -15.42
C VAL A 60 -11.53 9.03 -14.93
N ALA A 61 -12.66 8.48 -15.41
CA ALA A 61 -13.12 7.13 -15.07
C ALA A 61 -12.08 6.05 -15.40
N ARG A 62 -11.47 6.10 -16.60
CA ARG A 62 -10.43 5.13 -16.99
C ARG A 62 -9.23 5.21 -16.04
N ARG A 63 -8.74 6.41 -15.69
CA ARG A 63 -7.62 6.57 -14.76
C ARG A 63 -7.93 5.99 -13.38
N LEU A 64 -9.12 6.26 -12.84
CA LEU A 64 -9.56 5.73 -11.55
C LEU A 64 -9.67 4.20 -11.55
N VAL A 65 -10.24 3.61 -12.61
CA VAL A 65 -10.32 2.13 -12.73
C VAL A 65 -8.92 1.51 -12.76
N PHE A 66 -7.99 2.04 -13.56
CA PHE A 66 -6.61 1.53 -13.59
C PHE A 66 -5.87 1.73 -12.27
N ALA A 67 -6.08 2.87 -11.58
CA ALA A 67 -5.49 3.10 -10.26
C ALA A 67 -6.03 2.12 -9.21
N PHE A 68 -7.35 1.86 -9.24
CA PHE A 68 -7.99 0.90 -8.36
C PHE A 68 -7.50 -0.53 -8.62
N LEU A 69 -7.51 -0.97 -9.88
CA LEU A 69 -7.01 -2.30 -10.26
C LEU A 69 -5.53 -2.48 -9.90
N GLY A 70 -4.70 -1.45 -10.13
CA GLY A 70 -3.30 -1.45 -9.72
C GLY A 70 -3.14 -1.59 -8.20
N GLY A 71 -3.96 -0.88 -7.42
CA GLY A 71 -3.98 -0.99 -5.96
C GLY A 71 -4.39 -2.38 -5.47
N VAL A 72 -5.43 -2.98 -6.06
CA VAL A 72 -5.87 -4.34 -5.72
C VAL A 72 -4.78 -5.37 -6.02
N LEU A 73 -4.16 -5.30 -7.21
CA LEU A 73 -3.06 -6.18 -7.58
C LEU A 73 -1.85 -6.00 -6.66
N PHE A 74 -1.54 -4.77 -6.25
CA PHE A 74 -0.44 -4.49 -5.33
C PHE A 74 -0.69 -5.07 -3.94
N VAL A 75 -1.91 -4.91 -3.40
CA VAL A 75 -2.28 -5.49 -2.09
C VAL A 75 -2.28 -7.01 -2.14
N TYR A 76 -2.82 -7.59 -3.22
CA TYR A 76 -2.81 -9.05 -3.42
C TYR A 76 -1.38 -9.60 -3.48
N GLY A 77 -0.51 -8.95 -4.25
CA GLY A 77 0.91 -9.29 -4.33
C GLY A 77 1.63 -9.15 -2.98
N GLY A 78 1.34 -8.07 -2.23
CA GLY A 78 1.91 -7.85 -0.90
C GLY A 78 1.51 -8.94 0.11
N GLN A 79 0.28 -9.44 0.03
CA GLN A 79 -0.16 -10.57 0.86
C GLN A 79 0.56 -11.88 0.49
N LEU A 80 0.76 -12.14 -0.80
CA LEU A 80 1.52 -13.32 -1.27
C LEU A 80 3.00 -13.24 -0.85
N ALA A 81 3.60 -12.07 -0.96
CA ALA A 81 4.99 -11.81 -0.55
C ALA A 81 5.16 -11.73 0.99
N ARG A 82 4.06 -11.74 1.76
CA ARG A 82 4.03 -11.47 3.20
C ARG A 82 4.75 -10.18 3.61
N GLY A 83 4.68 -9.16 2.75
CA GLY A 83 5.25 -7.86 3.04
C GLY A 83 5.06 -6.86 1.91
N CYS A 84 5.29 -5.59 2.24
CA CYS A 84 5.21 -4.47 1.31
C CYS A 84 6.60 -3.98 0.93
N THR A 85 6.69 -2.99 0.04
CA THR A 85 7.97 -2.37 -0.33
C THR A 85 8.75 -1.86 0.88
N SER A 86 8.09 -1.26 1.88
CA SER A 86 8.75 -0.77 3.09
C SER A 86 9.30 -1.89 3.96
N GLY A 87 8.52 -2.95 4.18
CA GLY A 87 8.91 -4.05 5.07
C GLY A 87 9.79 -5.11 4.39
N ALA A 88 9.28 -5.71 3.32
CA ALA A 88 9.97 -6.82 2.65
C ALA A 88 11.20 -6.37 1.86
N ALA A 89 11.14 -5.20 1.20
CA ALA A 89 12.28 -4.72 0.42
C ALA A 89 13.21 -3.81 1.25
N LEU A 90 12.73 -2.68 1.78
CA LEU A 90 13.61 -1.71 2.46
C LEU A 90 14.16 -2.24 3.79
N SER A 91 13.31 -2.69 4.72
CA SER A 91 13.80 -3.26 5.99
C SER A 91 14.56 -4.57 5.78
N GLY A 92 14.13 -5.40 4.82
CA GLY A 92 14.83 -6.63 4.43
C GLY A 92 16.25 -6.39 3.93
N MET A 93 16.47 -5.38 3.09
CA MET A 93 17.81 -5.01 2.63
C MET A 93 18.65 -4.37 3.74
N ALA A 94 18.03 -3.62 4.66
CA ALA A 94 18.75 -2.99 5.78
C ALA A 94 19.42 -4.04 6.70
N VAL A 95 18.84 -5.24 6.82
CA VAL A 95 19.43 -6.37 7.56
C VAL A 95 20.27 -7.31 6.68
N LEU A 96 20.65 -6.88 5.47
CA LEU A 96 21.39 -7.65 4.46
C LEU A 96 20.72 -8.99 4.09
N SER A 97 19.39 -9.07 4.18
CA SER A 97 18.68 -10.28 3.76
C SER A 97 18.68 -10.42 2.25
N MET A 98 19.11 -11.59 1.75
CA MET A 98 19.03 -11.93 0.33
C MET A 98 17.60 -11.83 -0.21
N ALA A 99 16.60 -12.20 0.60
CA ALA A 99 15.19 -12.07 0.22
C ALA A 99 14.78 -10.59 0.01
N GLY A 100 15.36 -9.65 0.76
CA GLY A 100 15.10 -8.23 0.59
C GLY A 100 15.58 -7.70 -0.76
N PHE A 101 16.80 -8.08 -1.17
CA PHE A 101 17.34 -7.72 -2.48
C PHE A 101 16.53 -8.33 -3.62
N VAL A 102 16.18 -9.61 -3.52
CA VAL A 102 15.35 -10.30 -4.54
C VAL A 102 13.98 -9.63 -4.65
N THR A 103 13.35 -9.31 -3.53
CA THR A 103 12.04 -8.62 -3.50
C THR A 103 12.15 -7.23 -4.11
N MET A 104 13.22 -6.48 -3.82
CA MET A 104 13.45 -5.16 -4.40
C MET A 104 13.56 -5.22 -5.93
N ILE A 105 14.36 -6.15 -6.44
CA ILE A 105 14.55 -6.37 -7.88
C ILE A 105 13.25 -6.82 -8.53
N ALA A 106 12.49 -7.71 -7.89
CA ALA A 106 11.22 -8.19 -8.43
C ALA A 106 10.17 -7.08 -8.51
N ILE A 107 10.01 -6.29 -7.44
CA ILE A 107 9.03 -5.18 -7.40
C ILE A 107 9.39 -4.11 -8.43
N PHE A 108 10.61 -3.58 -8.38
CA PHE A 108 10.97 -2.47 -9.27
C PHE A 108 11.23 -2.94 -10.70
N GLY A 109 11.86 -4.10 -10.89
CA GLY A 109 12.10 -4.67 -12.22
C GLY A 109 10.79 -4.96 -12.96
N SER A 110 9.80 -5.56 -12.30
CA SER A 110 8.47 -5.74 -12.91
C SER A 110 7.78 -4.39 -13.15
N ALA A 111 7.88 -3.43 -12.21
CA ALA A 111 7.30 -2.10 -12.41
C ALA A 111 7.85 -1.41 -13.66
N PHE A 112 9.16 -1.44 -13.90
CA PHE A 112 9.77 -0.88 -15.10
C PHE A 112 9.37 -1.64 -16.38
N ALA A 113 9.29 -2.97 -16.32
CA ALA A 113 8.84 -3.77 -17.46
C ALA A 113 7.39 -3.44 -17.86
N PHE A 114 6.49 -3.36 -16.88
CA PHE A 114 5.08 -3.03 -17.14
C PHE A 114 4.85 -1.55 -17.43
N ALA A 115 5.72 -0.64 -16.94
CA ALA A 115 5.59 0.79 -17.20
C ALA A 115 5.55 1.11 -18.70
N TRP A 116 6.33 0.39 -19.52
CA TRP A 116 6.31 0.58 -20.96
C TRP A 116 4.94 0.25 -21.59
N PHE A 117 4.27 -0.79 -21.10
CA PHE A 117 2.93 -1.17 -21.57
C PHE A 117 1.87 -0.13 -21.18
N PHE A 118 1.92 0.35 -19.93
CA PHE A 118 0.94 1.32 -19.42
C PHE A 118 1.28 2.77 -19.76
N ARG A 119 2.38 3.07 -20.47
CA ARG A 119 2.85 4.43 -20.78
C ARG A 119 1.79 5.30 -21.47
N LYS A 120 0.96 4.71 -22.34
CA LYS A 120 -0.15 5.39 -23.03
C LYS A 120 -1.24 5.87 -22.06
N ASN A 121 -1.26 5.39 -20.81
CA ASN A 121 -2.17 5.87 -19.77
C ASN A 121 -1.69 7.14 -19.06
N TRP A 122 -0.45 7.56 -19.27
CA TRP A 122 0.18 8.72 -18.62
C TRP A 122 0.64 9.80 -19.62
N ILE A 123 1.01 9.40 -20.83
CA ILE A 123 1.38 10.30 -21.95
C ILE A 123 0.13 10.65 -22.76
#